data_AF-A0A3R6TVW5-F1
#
_entry.id   AF-A0A3R6TVW5-F1
#
_cell.length_a   1.000
_cell.length_b   1.000
_cell.length_c   1.000
_cell.angle_alpha   90.00
_cell.angle_beta   90.00
_cell.angle_gamma   90.00
#
_symmetry.space_group_name_H-M   'P 1'
#
loop_
_entity.id
_entity.type
_entity.pdbx_description
1 polymer ?
#
loop_
_entity_poly.entity_id
_entity_poly.type
_entity_poly.pdbx_seq_one_letter_code
_entity_poly.pdbx_strand_id
1 'polypeptide(L)'
;MESLHIIKGLWNLSNIGAENSDTRIKLERDSLGRVVKEWQDAHWISSRYDEMGERIETTSSFGASILTRRNEMGQAAQVIAYMDKERPWEAAMEYNALGQETSRLVSGSVYSSWEY
;
A
#
# COMPACT_ATOMS: atom_id res chain seq x y z
N MET A 1 -40.45 4.87 -4.24
CA MET A 1 -39.34 4.99 -3.27
C MET A 1 -38.40 3.85 -3.61
N GLU A 2 -37.42 4.15 -4.47
CA GLU A 2 -36.62 3.15 -5.18
C GLU A 2 -35.62 2.47 -4.23
N SER A 3 -35.63 1.14 -4.25
CA SER A 3 -34.68 0.31 -3.52
C SER A 3 -33.39 0.20 -4.33
N LEU A 4 -32.33 0.84 -3.84
CA LEU A 4 -30.98 0.76 -4.41
C LEU A 4 -30.50 -0.70 -4.42
N HIS A 5 -30.37 -1.24 -5.63
CA HIS A 5 -29.67 -2.48 -5.90
C HIS A 5 -28.18 -2.30 -5.62
N ILE A 6 -27.68 -2.84 -4.50
CA ILE A 6 -26.25 -3.07 -4.36
C ILE A 6 -25.97 -4.47 -4.90
N ILE A 7 -25.46 -4.51 -6.13
CA ILE A 7 -24.82 -5.69 -6.70
C ILE A 7 -23.59 -5.97 -5.84
N LYS A 8 -23.73 -6.83 -4.83
CA LYS A 8 -22.59 -7.42 -4.14
C LYS A 8 -21.96 -8.43 -5.10
N GLY A 9 -21.03 -7.96 -5.93
CA GLY A 9 -20.12 -8.85 -6.63
C GLY A 9 -19.48 -9.78 -5.61
N LEU A 10 -19.60 -11.10 -5.82
CA LEU A 10 -18.94 -12.11 -5.01
C LEU A 10 -17.42 -11.89 -5.13
N TRP A 11 -16.84 -11.24 -4.13
CA TRP A 11 -15.40 -11.28 -3.94
C TRP A 11 -15.07 -12.71 -3.53
N ASN A 12 -14.52 -13.50 -4.46
CA ASN A 12 -13.92 -14.80 -4.16
C ASN A 12 -12.65 -14.55 -3.35
N LEU A 13 -12.82 -14.21 -2.08
CA LEU A 13 -11.73 -14.02 -1.14
C LEU A 13 -11.36 -15.38 -0.56
N SER A 14 -10.06 -15.67 -0.50
CA SER A 14 -9.55 -16.81 0.27
C SER A 14 -9.00 -16.32 1.61
N ASN A 15 -9.27 -17.10 2.66
CA ASN A 15 -8.79 -16.83 4.02
C ASN A 15 -7.82 -17.93 4.43
N ILE A 16 -6.67 -17.55 4.97
CA ILE A 16 -5.71 -18.47 5.61
C ILE A 16 -5.24 -17.85 6.92
N GLY A 17 -5.01 -18.68 7.94
CA GLY A 17 -4.55 -18.21 9.24
C GLY A 17 -3.65 -19.21 9.94
N ALA A 18 -2.89 -18.70 10.90
CA ALA A 18 -2.00 -19.46 11.78
C ALA A 18 -1.99 -18.79 13.16
N GLU A 19 -1.83 -19.58 14.23
CA GLU A 19 -1.76 -19.07 15.60
C GLU A 19 -0.73 -19.84 16.43
N ASN A 20 -0.13 -19.15 17.40
CA ASN A 20 0.67 -19.75 18.47
C ASN A 20 0.25 -19.16 19.83
N SER A 21 1.04 -19.36 20.88
CA SER A 21 0.75 -18.81 22.22
C SER A 21 0.75 -17.29 22.29
N ASP A 22 1.39 -16.61 21.33
CA ASP A 22 1.71 -15.19 21.41
C ASP A 22 0.85 -14.36 20.46
N THR A 23 0.44 -14.90 19.32
CA THR A 23 -0.27 -14.15 18.28
C THR A 23 -1.08 -15.03 17.34
N ARG A 24 -2.10 -14.42 16.71
CA ARG A 24 -2.85 -14.97 15.58
C ARG A 24 -2.65 -14.12 14.33
N ILE A 25 -2.26 -14.77 13.24
CA ILE A 25 -2.20 -14.18 11.90
C ILE A 25 -3.37 -14.66 11.05
N LYS A 26 -4.00 -13.74 10.32
CA LYS A 26 -4.99 -14.05 9.28
C LYS A 26 -4.65 -13.25 8.02
N LEU A 27 -4.72 -13.88 6.84
CA LEU A 27 -4.58 -13.24 5.54
C LEU A 27 -5.87 -13.42 4.75
N GLU A 28 -6.38 -12.31 4.21
CA GLU A 28 -7.40 -12.30 3.16
C GLU A 28 -6.73 -12.01 1.83
N ARG A 29 -7.02 -12.85 0.83
CA ARG A 29 -6.50 -12.71 -0.53
C ARG A 29 -7.63 -12.54 -1.53
N ASP A 30 -7.38 -11.76 -2.57
CA ASP A 30 -8.29 -11.66 -3.71
C ASP A 30 -8.26 -12.90 -4.62
N SER A 31 -9.06 -12.88 -5.67
CA SER A 31 -9.17 -13.97 -6.65
C SER A 31 -7.87 -14.23 -7.43
N LEU A 32 -6.94 -13.27 -7.44
CA LEU A 32 -5.60 -13.42 -8.04
C LEU A 32 -4.58 -13.90 -7.00
N GLY A 33 -5.00 -14.17 -5.76
CA GLY A 33 -4.16 -14.64 -4.67
C GLY A 33 -3.34 -13.56 -3.99
N ARG A 34 -3.55 -12.28 -4.32
CA ARG A 34 -2.85 -11.13 -3.72
C ARG A 34 -3.43 -10.84 -2.33
N VAL A 35 -2.57 -10.59 -1.34
CA VAL A 35 -3.02 -10.30 0.05
C VAL A 35 -3.63 -8.90 0.11
N VAL A 36 -4.95 -8.82 0.28
CA VAL A 36 -5.68 -7.54 0.38
C VAL A 36 -5.83 -7.07 1.82
N LYS A 37 -5.71 -7.97 2.79
CA LYS A 37 -5.73 -7.61 4.21
C LYS A 37 -5.02 -8.67 5.05
N GLU A 38 -4.25 -8.20 6.01
CA GLU A 38 -3.54 -9.03 6.98
C GLU A 38 -3.91 -8.55 8.38
N TRP A 39 -4.18 -9.50 9.27
CA TRP A 39 -4.41 -9.26 10.69
C TRP A 39 -3.30 -9.87 11.50
N GLN A 40 -2.88 -9.14 12.52
CA GLN A 40 -2.17 -9.63 13.69
C GLN A 40 -3.02 -9.29 14.91
N ASP A 41 -3.68 -10.30 15.46
CA ASP A 41 -4.64 -10.15 16.56
C ASP A 41 -5.73 -9.10 16.24
N ALA A 42 -5.78 -8.00 17.00
CA ALA A 42 -6.74 -6.90 16.78
C ALA A 42 -6.28 -5.90 15.71
N HIS A 43 -5.01 -5.92 15.33
CA HIS A 43 -4.41 -4.98 14.41
C HIS A 43 -4.42 -5.51 12.99
N TRP A 44 -4.47 -4.62 12.01
CA TRP A 44 -4.51 -5.01 10.61
C TRP A 44 -3.79 -4.02 9.71
N ILE A 45 -3.35 -4.53 8.57
CA ILE A 45 -2.94 -3.76 7.40
C ILE A 45 -3.79 -4.20 6.19
N SER A 46 -4.13 -3.28 5.32
CA SER A 46 -4.87 -3.57 4.08
C SER A 46 -4.16 -2.96 2.89
N SER A 47 -4.14 -3.69 1.79
CA SER A 47 -3.46 -3.32 0.56
C SER A 47 -4.46 -3.20 -0.58
N ARG A 48 -4.34 -2.13 -1.38
CA ARG A 48 -5.06 -1.99 -2.65
C ARG A 48 -4.08 -2.09 -3.81
N TYR A 49 -4.52 -2.77 -4.85
CA TYR A 49 -3.74 -3.00 -6.06
C TYR A 49 -4.46 -2.39 -7.25
N ASP A 50 -3.69 -2.00 -8.27
CA ASP A 50 -4.24 -1.66 -9.59
C ASP A 50 -4.48 -2.92 -10.44
N GLU A 51 -4.87 -2.69 -11.70
CA GLU A 51 -5.15 -3.73 -12.69
C GLU A 51 -3.90 -4.50 -13.11
N MET A 52 -2.72 -3.87 -13.04
CA MET A 52 -1.41 -4.46 -13.35
C MET A 52 -0.87 -5.29 -12.17
N GLY A 53 -1.50 -5.21 -11.01
CA GLY A 53 -1.10 -5.93 -9.80
C GLY A 53 -0.09 -5.19 -8.95
N GLU A 54 0.15 -3.91 -9.21
CA GLU A 54 1.01 -3.09 -8.37
C GLU A 54 0.24 -2.60 -7.15
N ARG A 55 0.88 -2.65 -5.97
CA ARG A 55 0.28 -2.10 -4.74
C ARG A 55 0.37 -0.58 -4.76
N ILE A 56 -0.80 0.07 -4.78
CA ILE A 56 -0.94 1.53 -4.87
C ILE A 56 -1.28 2.17 -3.53
N GLU A 57 -1.78 1.39 -2.57
CA GLU A 57 -2.15 1.90 -1.25
C GLU A 57 -1.97 0.84 -0.16
N THR A 58 -1.51 1.28 1.02
CA THR A 58 -1.50 0.48 2.25
C THR A 58 -2.16 1.28 3.37
N THR A 59 -3.15 0.72 4.04
CA THR A 59 -3.80 1.33 5.22
C THR A 59 -3.64 0.44 6.45
N SER A 60 -3.72 0.99 7.66
CA SER A 60 -3.63 0.22 8.89
C SER A 60 -4.65 0.58 9.96
N SER A 61 -4.85 -0.32 10.92
CA SER A 61 -5.67 -0.09 12.11
C SER A 61 -5.21 1.08 13.00
N PHE A 62 -3.97 1.56 12.80
CA PHE A 62 -3.43 2.72 13.52
C PHE A 62 -3.59 4.05 12.76
N GLY A 63 -4.31 4.04 11.63
CA GLY A 63 -4.59 5.25 10.86
C GLY A 63 -3.58 5.58 9.75
N ALA A 64 -2.53 4.77 9.59
CA ALA A 64 -1.61 4.96 8.46
C ALA A 64 -2.36 4.78 7.14
N SER A 65 -2.10 5.66 6.17
CA SER A 65 -2.48 5.53 4.76
C SER A 65 -1.29 5.94 3.91
N ILE A 66 -0.70 4.97 3.21
CA ILE A 66 0.50 5.14 2.40
C ILE A 66 0.12 4.89 0.96
N LEU A 67 0.20 5.93 0.13
CA LEU A 67 0.05 5.86 -1.31
C LEU A 67 1.42 5.72 -1.96
N THR A 68 1.51 4.88 -2.99
CA THR A 68 2.73 4.76 -3.79
C THR A 68 2.38 4.86 -5.26
N ARG A 69 3.07 5.75 -5.98
CA ARG A 69 3.02 5.83 -7.44
C ARG A 69 4.32 5.33 -8.02
N ARG A 70 4.20 4.54 -9.09
CA ARG A 70 5.35 3.99 -9.79
C ARG A 70 5.56 4.70 -11.12
N ASN A 71 6.82 4.78 -11.53
CA ASN A 71 7.16 5.14 -12.90
C ASN A 71 6.92 3.94 -13.84
N GLU A 72 7.13 4.14 -15.14
CA GLU A 72 6.95 3.10 -16.17
C GLU A 72 7.84 1.87 -15.96
N MET A 73 8.91 1.98 -15.16
CA MET A 73 9.81 0.89 -14.81
C MET A 73 9.40 0.16 -13.51
N GLY A 74 8.24 0.48 -12.93
CA GLY A 74 7.74 -0.13 -11.70
C GLY A 74 8.44 0.36 -10.43
N GLN A 75 9.30 1.38 -10.54
CA GLN A 75 10.02 1.94 -9.39
C GLN A 75 9.14 2.97 -8.68
N ALA A 76 9.20 3.04 -7.35
CA ALA A 76 8.42 4.01 -6.59
C ALA A 76 8.92 5.43 -6.87
N ALA A 77 8.18 6.18 -7.68
CA ALA A 77 8.52 7.56 -8.02
C ALA A 77 7.99 8.57 -7.00
N GLN A 78 6.89 8.21 -6.31
CA GLN A 78 6.29 9.04 -5.27
C GLN A 78 5.70 8.17 -4.16
N VAL A 79 5.94 8.55 -2.91
CA VAL A 79 5.30 7.97 -1.72
C VAL A 79 4.66 9.09 -0.92
N ILE A 80 3.40 8.94 -0.56
CA ILE A 80 2.66 9.90 0.28
C ILE A 80 2.08 9.15 1.47
N ALA A 81 2.41 9.55 2.69
CA ALA A 81 1.97 8.92 3.93
C ALA A 81 1.15 9.89 4.79
N TYR A 82 -0.07 9.47 5.13
CA TYR A 82 -0.99 10.18 6.02
C TYR A 82 -1.13 9.40 7.33
N MET A 83 -1.24 10.12 8.45
CA MET A 83 -1.63 9.57 9.75
C MET A 83 -3.04 10.04 10.16
N ASP A 84 -3.35 11.31 9.90
CA ASP A 84 -4.55 12.00 10.37
C ASP A 84 -4.99 13.18 9.47
N LYS A 85 -4.39 13.30 8.28
CA LYS A 85 -4.76 14.17 7.14
C LYS A 85 -4.29 15.63 7.15
N GLU A 86 -3.62 16.13 8.19
CA GLU A 86 -3.27 17.57 8.22
C GLU A 86 -2.07 17.94 7.34
N ARG A 87 -1.00 17.14 7.36
CA ARG A 87 0.15 17.29 6.46
C ARG A 87 0.76 15.91 6.17
N PRO A 88 0.63 15.38 4.95
CA PRO A 88 1.29 14.13 4.64
C PRO A 88 2.80 14.29 4.67
N TRP A 89 3.48 13.22 5.05
CA TRP A 89 4.86 13.03 4.65
C TRP A 89 4.89 12.60 3.19
N GLU A 90 5.77 13.16 2.39
CA GLU A 90 5.93 12.87 0.98
C GLU A 90 7.41 12.65 0.65
N ALA A 91 7.65 11.72 -0.27
CA ALA A 91 8.94 11.52 -0.93
C ALA A 91 8.74 11.39 -2.43
N ALA A 92 9.56 12.09 -3.21
CA ALA A 92 9.70 11.94 -4.65
C ALA A 92 11.11 11.45 -4.96
N MET A 93 11.23 10.40 -5.78
CA MET A 93 12.50 9.76 -6.11
C MET A 93 12.72 9.74 -7.62
N GLU A 94 13.96 9.97 -8.04
CA GLU A 94 14.39 9.84 -9.44
C GLU A 94 15.42 8.71 -9.56
N TYR A 95 15.47 8.11 -10.74
CA TYR A 95 16.31 6.95 -11.00
C TYR A 95 17.06 7.11 -12.33
N ASN A 96 18.28 6.57 -12.40
CA ASN A 96 19.01 6.44 -13.66
C ASN A 96 18.51 5.24 -14.50
N ALA A 97 19.03 5.10 -15.72
CA ALA A 97 18.65 4.01 -16.64
C ALA A 97 19.01 2.60 -16.14
N LEU A 98 19.90 2.47 -15.14
CA LEU A 98 20.25 1.21 -14.49
C LEU A 98 19.35 0.91 -13.28
N GLY A 99 18.42 1.80 -12.97
CA GLY A 99 17.46 1.66 -11.87
C GLY A 99 17.99 2.08 -10.49
N GLN A 100 19.14 2.75 -10.42
CA GLN A 100 19.67 3.29 -9.17
C GLN A 100 19.05 4.65 -8.86
N GLU A 101 18.68 4.90 -7.61
CA GLU A 101 18.09 6.18 -7.18
C GLU A 101 19.15 7.30 -7.24
N THR A 102 18.91 8.33 -8.04
CA THR A 102 19.84 9.45 -8.23
C THR A 102 19.50 10.65 -7.37
N SER A 103 18.23 10.82 -7.03
CA SER A 103 17.79 11.91 -6.16
C SER A 103 16.55 11.54 -5.36
N ARG A 104 16.37 12.22 -4.21
CA ARG A 104 15.17 12.17 -3.39
C ARG A 104 14.87 13.52 -2.78
N LEU A 105 13.64 13.99 -2.97
CA LEU A 105 13.06 15.13 -2.26
C LEU A 105 12.03 14.61 -1.26
N VAL A 106 12.14 15.00 0.00
CA VAL A 106 11.14 14.68 1.03
C VAL A 106 10.53 15.94 1.65
N SER A 107 9.41 15.76 2.36
CA SER A 107 8.77 16.83 3.14
C SER A 107 9.76 17.62 4.00
N GLY A 108 9.54 18.93 4.09
CA GLY A 108 10.51 19.84 4.71
C GLY A 108 11.64 20.27 3.79
N SER A 109 11.51 20.02 2.48
CA SER A 109 12.48 20.40 1.44
C SER A 109 13.87 19.80 1.63
N VAL A 110 13.95 18.64 2.28
CA VAL A 110 15.20 17.90 2.43
C VAL A 110 15.46 17.16 1.13
N TYR A 111 16.59 17.48 0.50
CA TYR A 111 17.00 16.91 -0.78
C TYR A 111 18.27 16.07 -0.60
N SER A 112 18.31 14.90 -1.21
CA SER A 112 19.47 14.01 -1.29
C SER A 112 19.77 13.70 -2.75
N SER A 113 21.05 13.57 -3.10
CA SER A 113 21.49 13.18 -4.44
C SER A 113 22.71 12.27 -4.35
N TRP A 114 22.82 11.36 -5.31
CA TRP A 114 23.91 10.40 -5.41
C TRP A 114 24.52 10.41 -6.81
N GLU A 115 25.84 10.22 -6.85
CA GLU A 115 26.60 9.97 -8.07
C GLU A 115 27.17 8.55 -8.00
N TYR A 116 27.14 7.84 -9.14
CA TYR A 116 27.53 6.44 -9.29
C TYR A 116 28.62 6.29 -10.34
#